data_AF-A0A9K3N5W5-F1
#
_entry.id   AF-A0A9K3N5W5-F1
#
_cell.length_a   1.000
_cell.length_b   1.000
_cell.length_c   1.000
_cell.angle_alpha   90.00
_cell.angle_beta   90.00
_cell.angle_gamma   90.00
#
_symmetry.space_group_name_H-M   'P 1'
#
loop_
_entity.id
_entity.type
_entity.pdbx_description
1 polymer ?
#
loop_
_entity_poly.entity_id
_entity_poly.type
_entity_poly.pdbx_seq_one_letter_code
_entity_poly.pdbx_strand_id
1 'polypeptide(L)'
;MEGRSTLRPADLLVFGWAGGKHACVDLTGVSPLVGLRENGFIVGLAARKAEAKKMDKHAKACAENQHVFIPFAFDTFGSLAPEAINFLTRVQRVIHSNCSTPRGQGFVFGRLGFAIQKGLAAQLVARLPSVLM
;
A
#
# COMPACT_ATOMS: atom_id res chain seq x y z
N MET A 1 11.43 -8.49 -31.86
CA MET A 1 10.22 -7.99 -31.18
C MET A 1 9.86 -9.01 -30.11
N GLU A 2 10.51 -8.90 -28.96
CA GLU A 2 10.35 -9.85 -27.84
C GLU A 2 9.02 -9.62 -27.13
N GLY A 3 8.39 -10.73 -26.71
CA GLY A 3 7.05 -10.77 -26.15
C GLY A 3 6.86 -9.77 -25.03
N ARG A 4 5.92 -8.83 -25.22
CA ARG A 4 5.41 -8.00 -24.14
C ARG A 4 4.76 -8.92 -23.11
N SER A 5 5.48 -9.15 -22.01
CA SER A 5 4.92 -9.73 -20.79
C SER A 5 3.62 -8.99 -20.45
N THR A 6 2.52 -9.72 -20.33
CA THR A 6 1.19 -9.21 -19.96
C THR A 6 1.07 -8.90 -18.47
N LEU A 7 2.15 -9.05 -17.69
CA LEU A 7 2.19 -8.70 -16.28
C LEU A 7 2.14 -7.18 -16.14
N ARG A 8 1.06 -6.66 -15.55
CA ARG A 8 1.11 -5.35 -14.89
C ARG A 8 2.16 -5.45 -13.79
N PRO A 9 3.33 -4.79 -13.89
CA PRO A 9 4.44 -5.05 -12.97
C PRO A 9 4.17 -4.51 -11.56
N ALA A 10 3.30 -3.50 -11.45
CA ALA A 10 2.98 -2.79 -10.21
C ALA A 10 1.66 -2.01 -10.36
N ASP A 11 1.04 -1.65 -9.24
CA ASP A 11 -0.08 -0.70 -9.20
C ASP A 11 0.41 0.74 -9.39
N LEU A 12 1.63 1.04 -8.93
CA LEU A 12 2.28 2.33 -9.07
C LEU A 12 3.77 2.13 -9.41
N LEU A 13 4.27 2.85 -10.43
CA LEU A 13 5.69 2.93 -10.76
C LEU A 13 6.24 4.30 -10.32
N VAL A 14 7.25 4.30 -9.45
CA VAL A 14 7.91 5.53 -8.97
C VAL A 14 9.30 5.63 -9.58
N PHE A 15 9.49 6.63 -10.45
CA PHE A 15 10.78 6.87 -11.09
C PHE A 15 11.82 7.40 -10.12
N GLY A 16 13.10 7.07 -10.37
CA GLY A 16 14.24 7.57 -9.59
C GLY A 16 14.17 7.28 -8.08
N TRP A 17 13.61 6.15 -7.67
CA TRP A 17 13.40 5.85 -6.26
C TRP A 17 14.72 5.67 -5.50
N ALA A 18 15.49 4.60 -5.66
CA ALA A 18 16.70 4.38 -4.85
C ALA A 18 17.85 3.86 -5.70
N GLY A 19 19.05 4.43 -5.52
CA GLY A 19 20.24 4.03 -6.28
C GLY A 19 20.04 4.09 -7.79
N GLY A 20 19.33 5.10 -8.29
CA GLY A 20 18.97 5.26 -9.71
C GLY A 20 17.85 4.33 -10.21
N LYS A 21 17.41 3.35 -9.42
CA LYS A 21 16.37 2.38 -9.81
C LYS A 21 14.96 2.94 -9.60
N HIS A 22 14.03 2.56 -10.48
CA HIS A 22 12.60 2.82 -10.31
C HIS A 22 11.99 1.82 -9.32
N ALA A 23 10.95 2.23 -8.60
CA ALA A 23 10.23 1.37 -7.67
C ALA A 23 8.89 0.90 -8.23
N CYS A 24 8.67 -0.41 -8.21
CA CYS A 24 7.41 -1.09 -8.43
C CYS A 24 6.67 -1.19 -7.09
N VAL A 25 5.64 -0.37 -6.92
CA VAL A 25 4.81 -0.35 -5.72
C VAL A 25 3.52 -1.12 -5.99
N ASP A 26 3.31 -2.18 -5.22
CA ASP A 26 2.10 -3.00 -5.29
C ASP A 26 1.26 -2.74 -4.02
N LEU A 27 0.02 -2.30 -4.22
CA LEU A 27 -0.89 -1.94 -3.14
C LEU A 27 -1.76 -3.13 -2.77
N THR A 28 -1.77 -3.49 -1.50
CA THR A 28 -2.63 -4.56 -0.99
C THR A 28 -3.37 -4.10 0.27
N GLY A 29 -4.70 -4.07 0.18
CA GLY A 29 -5.60 -3.89 1.33
C GLY A 29 -6.11 -5.26 1.80
N VAL A 30 -5.97 -5.56 3.08
CA VAL A 30 -6.45 -6.82 3.68
C VAL A 30 -7.42 -6.57 4.83
N SER A 31 -8.40 -7.45 5.03
CA SER A 31 -9.21 -7.40 6.23
C SER A 31 -8.55 -8.23 7.34
N PRO A 32 -8.35 -7.69 8.54
CA PRO A 32 -7.78 -8.45 9.64
C PRO A 32 -8.76 -9.48 10.22
N LEU A 33 -10.04 -9.43 9.80
CA LEU A 33 -11.07 -10.37 10.20
C LEU A 33 -11.11 -11.63 9.33
N VAL A 34 -10.46 -11.59 8.15
CA VAL A 34 -10.41 -12.76 7.26
C VAL A 34 -9.49 -13.80 7.89
N GLY A 35 -10.07 -14.95 8.26
CA GLY A 35 -9.33 -16.03 8.91
C GLY A 35 -8.99 -15.76 10.37
N LEU A 36 -9.78 -14.91 11.05
CA LEU A 36 -9.77 -14.81 12.51
C LEU A 36 -10.08 -16.21 13.09
N ARG A 37 -9.04 -16.87 13.60
CA ARG A 37 -9.12 -18.18 14.26
C ARG A 37 -8.89 -17.99 15.77
N GLU A 38 -8.70 -19.09 16.48
CA GLU A 38 -8.52 -19.15 17.94
C GLU A 38 -7.44 -18.20 18.49
N ASN A 39 -6.44 -17.83 17.67
CA ASN A 39 -5.33 -16.95 18.07
C ASN A 39 -5.72 -15.47 18.27
N GLY A 40 -6.98 -15.10 18.04
CA GLY A 40 -7.49 -13.75 18.26
C GLY A 40 -6.98 -12.72 17.26
N PHE A 41 -7.36 -11.46 17.50
CA PHE A 41 -6.96 -10.31 16.69
C PHE A 41 -5.64 -9.72 17.22
N ILE A 42 -4.65 -9.62 16.35
CA ILE A 42 -3.37 -8.95 16.64
C ILE A 42 -3.24 -7.77 15.67
N VAL A 43 -3.14 -6.57 16.23
CA VAL A 43 -3.01 -5.31 15.48
C VAL A 43 -1.84 -5.39 14.49
N GLY A 44 -2.10 -5.03 13.22
CA GLY A 44 -1.09 -5.01 12.15
C GLY A 44 -0.59 -6.36 11.65
N LEU A 45 -0.97 -7.49 12.27
CA LEU A 45 -0.50 -8.81 11.83
C LEU A 45 -0.94 -9.15 10.40
N ALA A 46 -2.18 -8.79 10.04
CA ALA A 46 -2.71 -9.03 8.71
C ALA A 46 -1.91 -8.25 7.65
N ALA A 47 -1.65 -6.96 7.87
CA ALA A 47 -0.85 -6.13 6.98
C ALA A 47 0.58 -6.67 6.83
N ARG A 48 1.23 -7.05 7.94
CA ARG A 48 2.59 -7.64 7.91
C ARG A 48 2.66 -8.97 7.17
N LYS A 49 1.65 -9.85 7.33
CA LYS A 49 1.56 -11.10 6.56
C LYS A 49 1.37 -10.83 5.07
N ALA A 50 0.55 -9.84 4.73
CA ALA A 50 0.34 -9.44 3.34
C ALA A 50 1.62 -8.88 2.69
N GLU A 51 2.36 -8.06 3.43
CA GLU A 51 3.68 -7.54 3.04
C GLU A 51 4.65 -8.67 2.73
N ALA A 52 4.86 -9.58 3.68
CA ALA A 52 5.76 -10.73 3.52
C ALA A 52 5.37 -11.58 2.30
N LYS A 53 4.07 -11.89 2.14
CA LYS A 53 3.57 -12.66 1.01
C LYS A 53 3.85 -11.98 -0.34
N LYS A 54 3.73 -10.65 -0.41
CA LYS A 54 4.03 -9.89 -1.63
C LYS A 54 5.53 -9.88 -1.91
N MET A 55 6.37 -9.73 -0.89
CA MET A 55 7.83 -9.82 -1.02
C MET A 55 8.24 -11.16 -1.63
N ASP A 56 7.79 -12.27 -1.04
CA ASP A 56 8.14 -13.62 -1.50
C ASP A 56 7.76 -13.86 -2.97
N LYS A 57 6.63 -13.30 -3.39
CA LYS A 57 6.09 -13.52 -4.74
C LYS A 57 6.76 -12.65 -5.82
N HIS A 58 7.16 -11.42 -5.49
CA HIS A 58 7.49 -10.42 -6.51
C HIS A 58 8.88 -9.78 -6.40
N ALA A 59 9.53 -9.86 -5.23
CA ALA A 59 10.81 -9.17 -5.01
C ALA A 59 11.91 -9.65 -5.97
N LYS A 60 12.01 -10.97 -6.19
CA LYS A 60 13.00 -11.56 -7.09
C LYS A 60 12.85 -11.05 -8.53
N ALA A 61 11.63 -11.13 -9.07
CA ALA A 61 11.35 -10.68 -10.43
C ALA A 61 11.63 -9.18 -10.62
N CYS A 62 11.30 -8.34 -9.63
CA CYS A 62 11.64 -6.91 -9.70
C CYS A 62 13.15 -6.67 -9.69
N ALA A 63 13.89 -7.39 -8.83
CA ALA A 63 15.33 -7.27 -8.75
C ALA A 63 16.02 -7.66 -10.07
N GLU A 64 15.58 -8.76 -10.71
CA GLU A 64 16.06 -9.21 -12.03
C GLU A 64 15.81 -8.16 -13.12
N ASN A 65 14.72 -7.39 -13.01
CA ASN A 65 14.37 -6.30 -13.92
C ASN A 65 14.90 -4.91 -13.47
N GLN A 66 15.89 -4.87 -12.57
CA GLN A 66 16.51 -3.63 -12.06
C GLN A 66 15.53 -2.64 -11.40
N HIS A 67 14.44 -3.16 -10.82
CA HIS A 67 13.47 -2.39 -10.05
C HIS A 67 13.56 -2.68 -8.56
N VAL A 68 13.23 -1.68 -7.76
CA VAL A 68 12.97 -1.85 -6.32
C VAL A 68 11.53 -2.29 -6.16
N PHE A 69 11.28 -3.42 -5.50
CA PHE A 69 9.91 -3.81 -5.14
C PHE A 69 9.51 -3.19 -3.81
N ILE A 70 8.31 -2.62 -3.73
CA ILE A 70 7.75 -2.05 -2.51
C ILE A 70 6.37 -2.68 -2.24
N PRO A 71 6.26 -3.58 -1.27
CA PRO A 71 4.98 -4.13 -0.84
C PRO A 71 4.22 -3.11 0.01
N PHE A 72 3.29 -2.39 -0.60
CA PHE A 72 2.47 -1.42 0.11
C PHE A 72 1.25 -2.12 0.74
N ALA A 73 1.42 -2.65 1.95
CA ALA A 73 0.35 -3.37 2.64
C ALA A 73 -0.31 -2.53 3.75
N PHE A 74 -1.63 -2.57 3.79
CA PHE A 74 -2.45 -1.99 4.84
C PHE A 74 -3.65 -2.88 5.18
N ASP A 75 -4.22 -2.70 6.36
CA ASP A 75 -5.46 -3.37 6.74
C ASP A 75 -6.68 -2.42 6.82
N THR A 76 -7.87 -3.00 6.77
CA THR A 76 -9.13 -2.24 6.80
C THR A 76 -9.40 -1.55 8.15
N PHE A 77 -8.63 -1.86 9.21
CA PHE A 77 -8.71 -1.18 10.50
C PHE A 77 -7.71 -0.02 10.61
N GLY A 78 -6.89 0.19 9.58
CA GLY A 78 -5.98 1.33 9.47
C GLY A 78 -4.52 1.02 9.77
N SER A 79 -4.13 -0.25 10.01
CA SER A 79 -2.72 -0.57 10.17
C SER A 79 -1.98 -0.47 8.85
N LEU A 80 -0.74 0.02 8.90
CA LEU A 80 0.22 0.00 7.79
C LEU A 80 1.35 -0.97 8.11
N ALA A 81 1.80 -1.73 7.11
CA ALA A 81 2.99 -2.55 7.24
C ALA A 81 4.28 -1.69 7.20
N PRO A 82 5.40 -2.18 7.74
CA PRO A 82 6.66 -1.42 7.81
C PRO A 82 7.11 -0.78 6.49
N GLU A 83 7.05 -1.49 5.36
CA GLU A 83 7.47 -0.95 4.06
C GLU A 83 6.52 0.13 3.54
N ALA A 84 5.22 0.03 3.81
CA ALA A 84 4.28 1.11 3.51
C ALA A 84 4.61 2.37 4.32
N ILE A 85 4.96 2.23 5.60
CA ILE A 85 5.37 3.35 6.46
C ILE A 85 6.66 3.98 5.94
N ASN A 86 7.66 3.17 5.59
CA ASN A 86 8.94 3.63 5.04
C ASN A 86 8.72 4.41 3.73
N PHE A 87 7.89 3.88 2.84
CA PHE A 87 7.51 4.54 1.59
C PHE A 87 6.85 5.90 1.83
N LEU A 88 5.79 5.96 2.66
CA LEU A 88 5.07 7.21 2.93
C LEU A 88 5.95 8.24 3.65
N THR A 89 6.78 7.80 4.60
CA THR A 89 7.73 8.68 5.30
C THR A 89 8.67 9.36 4.31
N ARG A 90 9.15 8.61 3.31
CA ARG A 90 9.99 9.17 2.26
C ARG A 90 9.22 10.10 1.33
N VAL A 91 8.02 9.73 0.88
CA VAL A 91 7.15 10.60 0.07
C VAL A 91 6.87 11.91 0.80
N GLN A 92 6.60 11.84 2.10
CA GLN A 92 6.38 13.00 2.94
C GLN A 92 7.61 13.89 3.01
N ARG A 93 8.81 13.32 3.15
CA ARG A 93 10.06 14.09 3.14
C ARG A 93 10.24 14.84 1.81
N VAL A 94 9.97 14.18 0.68
CA VAL A 94 10.02 14.82 -0.65
C VAL A 94 9.03 15.97 -0.75
N ILE A 95 7.79 15.79 -0.29
CA ILE A 95 6.79 16.86 -0.30
C ILE A 95 7.24 18.05 0.56
N HIS A 96 7.75 17.80 1.77
CA HIS A 96 8.25 18.88 2.63
C HIS A 96 9.42 19.64 2.00
N SER A 97 10.31 18.96 1.28
CA SER A 97 11.43 19.60 0.59
C SER A 97 11.03 20.42 -0.65
N ASN A 98 9.87 20.16 -1.25
CA ASN A 98 9.47 20.75 -2.54
C ASN A 98 8.22 21.63 -2.47
N CYS A 99 7.48 21.66 -1.35
CA CYS A 99 6.34 22.54 -1.18
C CYS A 99 6.77 23.85 -0.51
N SER A 100 6.43 24.98 -1.12
CA SER A 100 6.62 26.32 -0.54
C SER A 100 5.68 26.59 0.64
N THR A 101 4.54 25.89 0.70
CA THR A 101 3.58 25.99 1.80
C THR A 101 3.87 24.97 2.88
N PRO A 102 3.92 25.36 4.18
CA PRO A 102 4.04 24.42 5.27
C PRO A 102 2.90 23.42 5.23
N ARG A 103 3.22 22.13 5.08
CA ARG A 103 2.28 21.04 5.29
C ARG A 103 2.56 20.42 6.65
N GLY A 104 1.50 19.98 7.34
CA GLY A 104 1.67 19.30 8.63
C GLY A 104 2.43 17.98 8.46
N GLN A 105 3.13 17.56 9.52
CA GLN A 105 3.86 16.28 9.55
C GLN A 105 2.97 15.04 9.36
N GLY A 106 1.65 15.18 9.38
CA GLY A 106 0.71 14.10 9.09
C GLY A 106 0.08 14.19 7.69
N PHE A 107 0.49 15.13 6.84
CA PHE A 107 -0.27 15.45 5.61
C PHE A 107 -0.43 14.24 4.67
N VAL A 108 0.65 13.51 4.40
CA VAL A 108 0.61 12.35 3.47
C VAL A 108 -0.20 11.21 4.08
N PHE A 109 0.06 10.89 5.34
CA PHE A 109 -0.66 9.86 6.07
C PHE A 109 -2.16 10.17 6.18
N GLY A 110 -2.52 11.43 6.45
CA GLY A 110 -3.91 11.88 6.53
C GLY A 110 -4.63 11.80 5.18
N ARG A 111 -3.97 12.20 4.08
CA ARG A 111 -4.51 12.08 2.72
C ARG A 111 -4.79 10.63 2.35
N LEU A 112 -3.85 9.73 2.65
CA LEU A 112 -4.03 8.30 2.40
C LEU A 112 -5.12 7.71 3.30
N GLY A 113 -5.09 8.01 4.60
CA GLY A 113 -6.07 7.53 5.57
C GLY A 113 -7.49 7.91 5.15
N PHE A 114 -7.70 9.15 4.73
CA PHE A 114 -8.98 9.60 4.18
C PHE A 114 -9.38 8.82 2.92
N ALA A 115 -8.45 8.57 1.99
CA ALA A 115 -8.74 7.81 0.78
C ALA A 115 -9.14 6.36 1.08
N ILE A 116 -8.45 5.70 2.00
CA ILE A 116 -8.77 4.34 2.45
C ILE A 116 -10.15 4.31 3.13
N GLN A 117 -10.40 5.20 4.10
CA GLN A 117 -11.67 5.29 4.80
C GLN A 117 -12.84 5.55 3.84
N LYS A 118 -12.66 6.47 2.88
CA LYS A 118 -13.66 6.74 1.85
C LYS A 118 -13.94 5.50 0.98
N GLY A 119 -12.89 4.77 0.59
CA GLY A 119 -13.03 3.51 -0.16
C GLY A 119 -13.80 2.44 0.63
N LEU A 120 -13.48 2.27 1.91
CA LEU A 120 -14.18 1.33 2.80
C LEU A 120 -15.64 1.72 2.98
N ALA A 121 -15.92 3.00 3.24
CA ALA A 121 -17.28 3.50 3.38
C ALA A 121 -18.11 3.25 2.11
N ALA A 122 -17.55 3.50 0.92
CA ALA A 122 -18.24 3.21 -0.33
C ALA A 122 -18.57 1.72 -0.50
N GLN A 123 -17.66 0.83 -0.11
CA GLN A 123 -17.91 -0.61 -0.14
C GLN A 123 -18.99 -1.06 0.85
N LEU A 124 -19.04 -0.46 2.04
CA LEU A 124 -20.07 -0.75 3.04
C LEU A 124 -21.44 -0.22 2.60
N VAL A 125 -21.50 1.02 2.11
CA VAL A 125 -22.74 1.65 1.63
C VAL A 125 -23.35 0.85 0.48
N ALA A 126 -22.52 0.34 -0.44
CA ALA A 126 -22.97 -0.51 -1.54
C ALA A 126 -23.61 -1.84 -1.10
N ARG A 127 -23.53 -2.19 0.20
CA ARG A 127 -24.08 -3.42 0.79
C ARG A 127 -25.22 -3.16 1.78
N LEU A 128 -25.64 -1.92 1.95
CA LEU A 128 -26.77 -1.60 2.81
C LEU A 128 -28.05 -2.25 2.23
N PRO A 129 -28.92 -2.83 3.07
CA PRO A 129 -30.19 -3.36 2.61
C PRO A 129 -31.02 -2.25 1.98
N SER A 130 -31.69 -2.55 0.86
CA SER A 130 -32.59 -1.62 0.16
C SER A 130 -33.82 -1.23 0.98
N VAL A 131 -34.01 -1.82 2.17
CA VAL A 131 -35.14 -1.56 3.08
C VAL A 131 -35.00 -0.20 3.79
N LEU A 132 -33.90 0.53 3.57
CA LEU A 132 -33.62 1.85 4.14
C LEU A 132 -33.63 3.00 3.11
N MET A 133 -34.15 2.77 1.90
CA MET A 133 -34.40 3.82 0.89
C MET A 133 -35.89 4.08 0.69
#